data_AF-A0A1G3A9C5-F1
#
_entry.id   AF-A0A1G3A9C5-F1
#
_cell.length_a   1.000
_cell.length_b   1.000
_cell.length_c   1.000
_cell.angle_alpha   90.00
_cell.angle_beta   90.00
_cell.angle_gamma   90.00
#
_symmetry.space_group_name_H-M   'P 1'
#
loop_
_entity.id
_entity.type
_entity.pdbx_description
1 polymer ?
#
loop_
_entity_poly.entity_id
_entity_poly.type
_entity_poly.pdbx_seq_one_letter_code
_entity_poly.pdbx_strand_id
1 'polypeptide(L)'
;MKKTAMTKAKEDAMERTLRWMTENLNGAYTAQHPEGHPNAGGHCTNSGTCIIACCYINGLGKVLLKGGPPKGSSRRDFRRFQAFLRSCMNDFLSESDAIGLPPTPKGRSGGDEWLYEVFRCGFVHGYPANVAWGRNAKLNKYWFKNKGRLTLNIDELFRGFQRGIEEFRRLAATDTELRSRFMKYIVVTD
;
A
#
# COMPACT_ATOMS: atom_id res chain seq x y z
N MET A 1 21.42 18.71 43.68
CA MET A 1 21.40 18.29 42.26
C MET A 1 20.01 17.78 41.90
N LYS A 2 19.24 18.53 41.10
CA LYS A 2 17.96 18.06 40.54
C LYS A 2 18.28 17.00 39.48
N LYS A 3 17.89 15.74 39.71
CA LYS A 3 17.91 14.69 38.69
C LYS A 3 16.78 14.98 37.70
N THR A 4 17.13 15.49 36.53
CA THR A 4 16.22 15.60 35.39
C THR A 4 15.90 14.18 34.93
N ALA A 5 14.75 13.66 35.35
CA ALA A 5 14.20 12.43 34.78
C ALA A 5 13.82 12.74 33.33
N MET A 6 14.66 12.32 32.38
CA MET A 6 14.24 12.20 30.98
C MET A 6 13.17 11.12 30.93
N THR A 7 11.90 11.52 31.05
CA THR A 7 10.77 10.69 30.64
C THR A 7 10.98 10.35 29.16
N LYS A 8 11.36 9.10 28.86
CA LYS A 8 11.22 8.51 27.52
C LYS A 8 9.80 8.85 27.06
N ALA A 9 9.67 9.73 26.07
CA ALA A 9 8.38 10.04 25.49
C ALA A 9 7.73 8.72 25.08
N LYS A 10 6.59 8.40 25.71
CA LYS A 10 5.83 7.18 25.41
C LYS A 10 5.43 7.30 23.94
N GLU A 11 5.87 6.35 23.12
CA GLU A 11 5.52 6.32 21.71
C GLU A 11 3.99 6.39 21.56
N ASP A 12 3.55 7.34 20.74
CA ASP A 12 2.14 7.54 20.46
C ASP A 12 1.55 6.30 19.77
N ALA A 13 0.29 6.00 20.07
CA ALA A 13 -0.37 4.80 19.56
C ALA A 13 -0.50 4.78 18.02
N MET A 14 -0.65 5.93 17.36
CA MET A 14 -0.61 6.02 15.90
C MET A 14 0.77 5.60 15.38
N GLU A 15 1.85 6.14 15.94
CA GLU A 15 3.21 5.85 15.50
C GLU A 15 3.57 4.38 15.67
N ARG A 16 3.22 3.80 16.82
CA ARG A 16 3.40 2.36 17.05
C ARG A 16 2.64 1.51 16.03
N THR A 17 1.43 1.90 15.67
CA THR A 17 0.60 1.18 14.70
C THR A 17 1.15 1.30 13.29
N LEU A 18 1.58 2.49 12.88
CA LEU A 18 2.21 2.71 11.58
C LEU A 18 3.54 1.97 11.48
N ARG A 19 4.35 1.94 12.55
CA ARG A 19 5.57 1.12 12.62
C ARG A 19 5.23 -0.36 12.45
N TRP A 20 4.24 -0.87 13.18
CA TRP A 20 3.79 -2.26 13.05
C TRP A 20 3.35 -2.59 11.61
N MET A 21 2.60 -1.70 10.95
CA MET A 21 2.22 -1.90 9.54
C MET A 21 3.46 -2.01 8.63
N THR A 22 4.44 -1.13 8.81
CA THR A 22 5.70 -1.16 8.06
C THR A 22 6.51 -2.43 8.32
N GLU A 23 6.60 -2.87 9.57
CA GLU A 23 7.30 -4.10 9.96
C GLU A 23 6.65 -5.36 9.36
N ASN A 24 5.31 -5.45 9.39
CA ASN A 24 4.59 -6.56 8.77
C ASN A 24 4.76 -6.58 7.25
N LEU A 25 4.65 -5.42 6.60
CA LEU A 25 4.87 -5.33 5.16
C LEU A 25 6.31 -5.73 4.81
N ASN A 26 7.30 -5.30 5.61
CA ASN A 26 8.69 -5.67 5.42
C ASN A 26 8.91 -7.17 5.58
N GLY A 27 8.32 -7.80 6.61
CA GLY A 27 8.38 -9.25 6.79
C GLY A 27 7.84 -10.02 5.59
N ALA A 28 6.71 -9.58 5.01
CA ALA A 28 6.19 -10.16 3.79
C ALA A 28 7.10 -9.89 2.57
N TYR A 29 7.68 -8.70 2.48
CA TYR A 29 8.58 -8.29 1.40
C TYR A 29 9.91 -9.07 1.40
N THR A 30 10.45 -9.41 2.56
CA THR A 30 11.70 -10.15 2.69
C THR A 30 11.51 -11.66 2.74
N ALA A 31 10.27 -12.14 2.84
CA ALA A 31 9.96 -13.57 2.83
C ALA A 31 10.64 -14.29 1.67
N GLN A 32 11.21 -15.46 1.96
CA GLN A 32 11.89 -16.30 0.98
C GLN A 32 11.12 -17.59 0.76
N HIS A 33 11.34 -18.20 -0.39
CA HIS A 33 10.82 -19.53 -0.66
C HIS A 33 11.43 -20.54 0.34
N PRO A 34 10.60 -21.42 0.93
CA PRO A 34 11.07 -22.41 1.88
C PRO A 34 11.95 -23.47 1.20
N GLU A 35 12.66 -24.25 2.01
CA GLU A 35 13.39 -25.43 1.54
C GLU A 35 12.47 -26.40 0.78
N GLY A 36 12.99 -27.02 -0.29
CA GLY A 36 12.22 -27.90 -1.18
C GLY A 36 11.44 -27.20 -2.29
N HIS A 37 11.35 -25.86 -2.29
CA HIS A 37 10.78 -25.12 -3.43
C HIS A 37 11.82 -24.95 -4.56
N PRO A 38 11.44 -24.97 -5.86
CA PRO A 38 12.37 -24.80 -6.99
C PRO A 38 13.23 -23.52 -6.95
N ASN A 39 12.74 -22.49 -6.23
CA ASN A 39 13.42 -21.20 -6.04
C ASN A 39 13.84 -20.95 -4.58
N ALA A 40 14.09 -22.01 -3.79
CA ALA A 40 14.46 -21.90 -2.38
C ALA A 40 15.58 -20.87 -2.14
N GLY A 41 15.49 -20.10 -1.06
CA GLY A 41 16.40 -19.00 -0.74
C GLY A 41 16.20 -17.72 -1.57
N GLY A 42 15.49 -17.79 -2.70
CA GLY A 42 15.04 -16.61 -3.44
C GLY A 42 13.88 -15.90 -2.75
N HIS A 43 13.80 -14.58 -2.90
CA HIS A 43 12.65 -13.83 -2.42
C HIS A 43 11.37 -14.30 -3.09
N CYS A 44 10.35 -14.48 -2.25
CA CYS A 44 9.00 -14.72 -2.68
C CYS A 44 8.52 -13.57 -3.58
N THR A 45 8.13 -13.92 -4.81
CA THR A 45 7.40 -13.01 -5.71
C THR A 45 5.89 -13.19 -5.60
N ASN A 46 5.43 -13.92 -4.57
CA ASN A 46 4.02 -14.15 -4.35
C ASN A 46 3.38 -12.90 -3.70
N SER A 47 2.08 -12.80 -3.91
CA SER A 47 1.19 -11.67 -3.68
C SER A 47 1.17 -11.08 -2.26
N GLY A 48 1.83 -11.66 -1.27
CA GLY A 48 1.71 -11.29 0.15
C GLY A 48 2.00 -9.81 0.40
N THR A 49 3.17 -9.32 -0.05
CA THR A 49 3.51 -7.89 0.04
C THR A 49 2.47 -7.01 -0.62
N CYS A 50 2.05 -7.35 -1.84
CA CYS A 50 1.09 -6.58 -2.61
C CYS A 50 -0.28 -6.53 -1.94
N ILE A 51 -0.76 -7.65 -1.41
CA ILE A 51 -2.03 -7.74 -0.68
C ILE A 51 -1.97 -6.89 0.58
N ILE A 52 -0.93 -7.06 1.39
CA ILE A 52 -0.77 -6.32 2.64
C ILE A 52 -0.71 -4.81 2.37
N ALA A 53 0.12 -4.39 1.41
CA ALA A 53 0.19 -2.99 0.98
C ALA A 53 -1.19 -2.48 0.54
N CYS A 54 -1.90 -3.22 -0.30
CA CYS A 54 -3.24 -2.83 -0.76
C CYS A 54 -4.27 -2.75 0.37
N CYS A 55 -4.21 -3.66 1.34
CA CYS A 55 -5.06 -3.63 2.54
C CYS A 55 -4.80 -2.38 3.38
N TYR A 56 -3.53 -2.04 3.61
CA TYR A 56 -3.16 -0.84 4.35
C TYR A 56 -3.50 0.45 3.61
N ILE A 57 -3.28 0.52 2.29
CA ILE A 57 -3.73 1.64 1.44
C ILE A 57 -5.24 1.87 1.61
N ASN A 58 -6.05 0.81 1.58
CA ASN A 58 -7.50 0.92 1.80
C ASN A 58 -7.84 1.38 3.23
N GLY A 59 -7.14 0.84 4.24
CA GLY A 59 -7.33 1.18 5.65
C GLY A 59 -7.00 2.63 5.95
N LEU A 60 -5.84 3.12 5.51
CA LEU A 60 -5.40 4.50 5.70
C LEU A 60 -6.23 5.48 4.86
N GLY A 61 -6.65 5.07 3.66
CA GLY A 61 -7.60 5.80 2.83
C GLY A 61 -8.96 6.04 3.50
N LYS A 62 -9.43 5.11 4.33
CA LYS A 62 -10.64 5.32 5.17
C LYS A 62 -10.44 6.46 6.18
N VAL A 63 -9.24 6.56 6.76
CA VAL A 63 -8.90 7.61 7.74
C VAL A 63 -8.88 8.97 7.06
N LEU A 64 -8.25 9.08 5.87
CA LEU A 64 -8.23 10.30 5.06
C LEU A 64 -9.65 10.75 4.65
N LEU A 65 -10.53 9.82 4.28
CA LEU A 65 -11.93 10.11 3.92
C LEU A 65 -12.86 10.33 5.12
N LYS A 66 -12.36 10.82 6.26
CA LYS A 66 -13.16 11.15 7.45
C LYS A 66 -14.04 9.99 7.98
N GLY A 67 -13.62 8.73 7.83
CA GLY A 67 -14.43 7.54 8.18
C GLY A 67 -15.00 6.77 6.99
N GLY A 68 -14.80 7.32 5.79
CA GLY A 68 -15.02 6.66 4.52
C GLY A 68 -16.34 7.03 3.84
N PRO A 69 -16.55 6.51 2.62
CA PRO A 69 -17.78 6.75 1.87
C PRO A 69 -19.01 6.12 2.54
N PRO A 70 -20.23 6.54 2.17
CA PRO A 70 -21.48 6.00 2.71
C PRO A 70 -21.50 4.47 2.75
N LYS A 71 -22.01 3.91 3.86
CA LYS A 71 -22.26 2.46 3.98
C LYS A 71 -23.22 2.05 2.86
N GLY A 72 -22.88 1.01 2.09
CA GLY A 72 -23.67 0.55 0.94
C GLY A 72 -23.21 1.08 -0.43
N SER A 73 -22.24 2.00 -0.50
CA SER A 73 -21.67 2.40 -1.80
C SER A 73 -20.90 1.23 -2.45
N SER A 74 -21.28 0.85 -3.67
CA SER A 74 -20.59 -0.19 -4.46
C SER A 74 -19.12 0.15 -4.77
N ARG A 75 -18.73 1.42 -4.66
CA ARG A 75 -17.35 1.90 -4.86
C ARG A 75 -16.68 2.35 -3.56
N ARG A 76 -17.21 1.98 -2.39
CA ARG A 76 -16.71 2.44 -1.09
C ARG A 76 -15.21 2.19 -0.91
N ASP A 77 -14.78 0.95 -1.11
CA ASP A 77 -13.37 0.58 -0.92
C ASP A 77 -12.46 1.15 -2.00
N PHE A 78 -12.95 1.24 -3.24
CA PHE A 78 -12.19 1.92 -4.29
C PHE A 78 -11.94 3.40 -3.95
N ARG A 79 -12.94 4.13 -3.46
CA ARG A 79 -12.77 5.54 -3.07
C ARG A 79 -11.74 5.71 -1.95
N ARG A 80 -11.73 4.82 -0.96
CA ARG A 80 -10.71 4.81 0.10
C ARG A 80 -9.33 4.60 -0.48
N PHE A 81 -9.19 3.58 -1.31
CA PHE A 81 -7.95 3.25 -2.00
C PHE A 81 -7.41 4.45 -2.79
N GLN A 82 -8.27 5.05 -3.59
CA GLN A 82 -7.98 6.24 -4.39
C GLN A 82 -7.57 7.43 -3.52
N ALA A 83 -8.23 7.66 -2.37
CA ALA A 83 -7.88 8.77 -1.48
C ALA A 83 -6.44 8.66 -0.97
N PHE A 84 -6.01 7.47 -0.55
CA PHE A 84 -4.63 7.28 -0.11
C PHE A 84 -3.63 7.46 -1.26
N LEU A 85 -3.88 6.84 -2.42
CA LEU A 85 -2.97 6.98 -3.56
C LEU A 85 -2.79 8.44 -4.00
N ARG A 86 -3.88 9.20 -4.07
CA ARG A 86 -3.83 10.61 -4.46
C ARG A 86 -3.10 11.49 -3.45
N SER A 87 -3.27 11.22 -2.15
CA SER A 87 -2.64 12.02 -1.11
C SER A 87 -1.19 11.62 -0.82
N CYS A 88 -0.84 10.34 -0.98
CA CYS A 88 0.38 9.77 -0.42
C CYS A 88 1.27 9.03 -1.45
N MET A 89 0.77 8.73 -2.65
CA MET A 89 1.51 8.00 -3.70
C MET A 89 1.24 8.59 -5.10
N ASN A 90 1.36 9.92 -5.23
CA ASN A 90 1.06 10.62 -6.48
C ASN A 90 2.05 10.28 -7.62
N ASP A 91 3.26 9.86 -7.27
CA ASP A 91 4.28 9.35 -8.19
C ASP A 91 3.82 8.07 -8.91
N PHE A 92 3.16 7.15 -8.18
CA PHE A 92 2.56 5.97 -8.79
C PHE A 92 1.49 6.33 -9.83
N LEU A 93 0.62 7.29 -9.50
CA LEU A 93 -0.44 7.74 -10.42
C LEU A 93 0.17 8.42 -11.64
N SER A 94 1.12 9.33 -11.42
CA SER A 94 1.80 10.06 -12.48
C SER A 94 2.55 9.12 -13.43
N GLU A 95 3.23 8.10 -12.91
CA GLU A 95 3.88 7.09 -13.74
C GLU A 95 2.86 6.25 -14.52
N SER A 96 1.77 5.84 -13.86
CA SER A 96 0.70 5.05 -14.49
C SER A 96 0.05 5.78 -15.66
N ASP A 97 -0.20 7.08 -15.51
CA ASP A 97 -0.76 7.92 -16.57
C ASP A 97 0.24 8.06 -17.73
N ALA A 98 1.53 8.28 -17.43
CA ALA A 98 2.57 8.46 -18.44
C ALA A 98 2.81 7.23 -19.32
N ILE A 99 2.64 6.02 -18.78
CA ILE A 99 2.86 4.78 -19.56
C ILE A 99 1.66 4.36 -20.40
N GLY A 100 0.48 4.96 -20.19
CA GLY A 100 -0.75 4.62 -20.90
C GLY A 100 -1.18 3.17 -20.65
N LEU A 101 -1.61 2.87 -19.42
CA LEU A 101 -2.10 1.55 -19.05
C LEU A 101 -3.27 1.09 -19.95
N PRO A 102 -3.34 -0.20 -20.34
CA PRO A 102 -4.48 -0.69 -21.11
C PRO A 102 -5.78 -0.60 -20.28
N PRO A 103 -6.97 -0.84 -20.85
CA PRO A 103 -8.18 -0.88 -20.05
C PRO A 103 -8.20 -2.07 -19.06
N THR A 104 -8.72 -1.86 -17.85
CA THR A 104 -9.09 -2.92 -16.91
C THR A 104 -10.25 -3.74 -17.50
N PRO A 105 -10.59 -4.92 -16.92
CA PRO A 105 -11.77 -5.69 -17.35
C PRO A 105 -13.10 -4.90 -17.30
N LYS A 106 -13.15 -3.77 -16.60
CA LYS A 106 -14.30 -2.87 -16.53
C LYS A 106 -14.17 -1.63 -17.43
N GLY A 107 -13.20 -1.62 -18.34
CA GLY A 107 -13.00 -0.54 -19.31
C GLY A 107 -12.39 0.75 -18.75
N ARG A 108 -11.65 0.69 -17.64
CA ARG A 108 -11.01 1.87 -17.02
C ARG A 108 -9.49 1.86 -17.19
N SER A 109 -8.81 2.98 -17.07
CA SER A 109 -7.36 3.04 -17.39
C SER A 109 -6.50 3.80 -16.39
N GLY A 110 -7.05 4.25 -15.25
CA GLY A 110 -6.27 4.92 -14.21
C GLY A 110 -5.40 3.95 -13.42
N GLY A 111 -4.24 4.44 -12.94
CA GLY A 111 -3.32 3.65 -12.12
C GLY A 111 -3.95 3.10 -10.84
N ASP A 112 -4.79 3.90 -10.17
CA ASP A 112 -5.56 3.48 -8.99
C ASP A 112 -6.54 2.35 -9.31
N GLU A 113 -7.20 2.40 -10.45
CA GLU A 113 -8.14 1.39 -10.94
C GLU A 113 -7.41 0.11 -11.32
N TRP A 114 -6.23 0.22 -11.92
CA TRP A 114 -5.37 -0.92 -12.19
C TRP A 114 -4.91 -1.60 -10.92
N LEU A 115 -4.35 -0.85 -9.98
CA LEU A 115 -3.89 -1.42 -8.72
C LEU A 115 -5.05 -2.06 -7.93
N TYR A 116 -6.22 -1.43 -7.94
CA TYR A 116 -7.40 -1.92 -7.22
C TYR A 116 -8.09 -3.11 -7.91
N GLU A 117 -8.48 -2.96 -9.18
CA GLU A 117 -9.32 -3.94 -9.88
C GLU A 117 -8.51 -5.10 -10.44
N VAL A 118 -7.35 -4.83 -11.04
CA VAL A 118 -6.53 -5.86 -11.71
C VAL A 118 -5.64 -6.57 -10.70
N PHE A 119 -5.01 -5.83 -9.79
CA PHE A 119 -3.96 -6.39 -8.95
C PHE A 119 -4.43 -6.83 -7.56
N ARG A 120 -5.18 -5.97 -6.85
CA ARG A 120 -5.78 -6.31 -5.55
C ARG A 120 -6.94 -7.28 -5.70
N CYS A 121 -7.96 -6.93 -6.50
CA CYS A 121 -9.13 -7.79 -6.71
C CYS A 121 -8.81 -9.02 -7.56
N GLY A 122 -7.91 -8.92 -8.56
CA GLY A 122 -7.47 -10.07 -9.35
C GLY A 122 -6.74 -11.14 -8.53
N PHE A 123 -6.15 -10.78 -7.38
CA PHE A 123 -5.64 -11.79 -6.44
C PHE A 123 -6.75 -12.73 -5.95
N VAL A 124 -7.94 -12.18 -5.69
CA VAL A 124 -9.07 -12.90 -5.10
C VAL A 124 -9.91 -13.59 -6.18
N HIS A 125 -9.99 -13.00 -7.37
CA HIS A 125 -10.94 -13.39 -8.41
C HIS A 125 -10.28 -13.93 -9.70
N GLY A 126 -8.96 -13.94 -9.79
CA GLY A 126 -8.19 -14.35 -10.97
C GLY A 126 -7.54 -13.17 -11.70
N TYR A 127 -6.29 -13.37 -12.16
CA TYR A 127 -5.50 -12.36 -12.87
C TYR A 127 -5.72 -12.42 -14.39
N PRO A 128 -5.76 -11.28 -15.11
CA PRO A 128 -5.60 -11.28 -16.55
C PRO A 128 -4.28 -11.96 -16.96
N ALA A 129 -4.30 -12.78 -18.01
CA ALA A 129 -3.13 -13.56 -18.42
C ALA A 129 -1.92 -12.71 -18.83
N ASN A 130 -2.15 -11.46 -19.25
CA ASN A 130 -1.13 -10.55 -19.78
C ASN A 130 -0.48 -9.63 -18.74
N VAL A 131 -0.83 -9.76 -17.45
CA VAL A 131 -0.27 -8.91 -16.38
C VAL A 131 0.42 -9.76 -15.32
N ALA A 132 1.44 -9.24 -14.65
CA ALA A 132 2.18 -9.98 -13.64
C ALA A 132 2.65 -9.09 -12.48
N TRP A 133 3.03 -9.75 -11.39
CA TRP A 133 3.90 -9.16 -10.38
C TRP A 133 5.34 -9.54 -10.68
N GLY A 134 6.29 -8.66 -10.36
CA GLY A 134 7.69 -8.97 -10.50
C GLY A 134 8.57 -8.09 -9.65
N ARG A 135 9.81 -8.52 -9.49
CA ARG A 135 10.82 -7.80 -8.73
C ARG A 135 11.91 -7.30 -9.67
N ASN A 136 12.25 -6.03 -9.53
CA ASN A 136 13.39 -5.41 -10.17
C ASN A 136 13.88 -4.26 -9.30
N ALA A 137 14.66 -4.59 -8.27
CA ALA A 137 15.14 -3.63 -7.28
C ALA A 137 15.98 -2.49 -7.89
N LYS A 138 16.68 -2.74 -9.01
CA LYS A 138 17.48 -1.73 -9.72
C LYS A 138 16.61 -0.73 -10.49
N LEU A 139 15.37 -1.09 -10.80
CA LEU A 139 14.45 -0.23 -11.51
C LEU A 139 13.68 0.65 -10.52
N ASN A 140 13.81 1.97 -10.69
CA ASN A 140 13.07 2.96 -9.92
C ASN A 140 11.79 3.38 -10.66
N LYS A 141 10.99 2.38 -11.03
CA LYS A 141 9.70 2.52 -11.72
C LYS A 141 8.73 1.47 -11.20
N TYR A 142 7.46 1.85 -11.07
CA TYR A 142 6.37 0.95 -10.71
C TYR A 142 6.06 -0.05 -11.81
N TRP A 143 6.29 0.30 -13.07
CA TRP A 143 5.87 -0.52 -14.20
C TRP A 143 7.05 -0.94 -15.08
N PHE A 144 7.05 -2.20 -15.51
CA PHE A 144 7.99 -2.70 -16.51
C PHE A 144 7.41 -3.84 -17.35
N LYS A 145 8.02 -4.11 -18.50
CA LYS A 145 7.70 -5.28 -19.32
C LYS A 145 8.62 -6.43 -18.94
N ASN A 146 8.04 -7.60 -18.67
CA ASN A 146 8.77 -8.84 -18.43
C ASN A 146 8.14 -9.97 -19.22
N LYS A 147 8.92 -10.64 -20.08
CA LYS A 147 8.43 -11.73 -20.95
C LYS A 147 7.13 -11.38 -21.69
N GLY A 148 7.05 -10.16 -22.22
CA GLY A 148 5.86 -9.66 -22.94
C GLY A 148 4.67 -9.27 -22.07
N ARG A 149 4.73 -9.44 -20.73
CA ARG A 149 3.66 -9.08 -19.80
C ARG A 149 3.92 -7.73 -19.14
N LEU A 150 2.86 -6.94 -18.96
CA LEU A 150 2.92 -5.73 -18.14
C LEU A 150 3.05 -6.15 -16.67
N THR A 151 4.12 -5.70 -16.03
CA THR A 151 4.50 -6.17 -14.70
C THR A 151 4.57 -5.02 -13.72
N LEU A 152 3.87 -5.15 -12.59
CA LEU A 152 3.98 -4.23 -11.47
C LEU A 152 5.20 -4.62 -10.62
N ASN A 153 6.12 -3.68 -10.46
CA ASN A 153 7.34 -3.80 -9.68
C ASN A 153 7.03 -3.77 -8.18
N ILE A 154 7.11 -4.92 -7.54
CA ILE A 154 6.88 -5.07 -6.09
C ILE A 154 7.88 -4.21 -5.32
N ASP A 155 9.14 -4.11 -5.78
CA ASP A 155 10.17 -3.36 -5.06
C ASP A 155 9.88 -1.85 -5.03
N GLU A 156 9.31 -1.30 -6.11
CA GLU A 156 8.90 0.10 -6.13
C GLU A 156 7.53 0.32 -5.47
N LEU A 157 6.60 -0.64 -5.55
CA LEU A 157 5.36 -0.58 -4.77
C LEU A 157 5.63 -0.54 -3.26
N PHE A 158 6.57 -1.36 -2.77
CA PHE A 158 7.01 -1.37 -1.38
C PHE A 158 7.62 -0.02 -0.97
N ARG A 159 8.59 0.49 -1.75
CA ARG A 159 9.21 1.81 -1.52
C ARG A 159 8.19 2.94 -1.55
N GLY A 160 7.29 2.92 -2.53
CA GLY A 160 6.20 3.88 -2.68
C GLY A 160 5.26 3.87 -1.49
N PHE A 161 4.89 2.69 -0.99
CA PHE A 161 4.07 2.59 0.22
C PHE A 161 4.81 3.14 1.45
N GLN A 162 6.10 2.84 1.62
CA GLN A 162 6.89 3.41 2.72
C GLN A 162 6.90 4.95 2.66
N ARG A 163 7.15 5.53 1.47
CA ARG A 163 7.03 6.99 1.28
C ARG A 163 5.63 7.50 1.61
N GLY A 164 4.60 6.77 1.21
CA GLY A 164 3.21 7.10 1.52
C GLY A 164 2.86 7.06 3.00
N ILE A 165 3.48 6.16 3.78
CA ILE A 165 3.37 6.17 5.25
C ILE A 165 3.99 7.44 5.83
N GLU A 166 5.19 7.83 5.37
CA GLU A 166 5.82 9.06 5.85
C GLU A 166 5.00 10.31 5.52
N GLU A 167 4.41 10.36 4.31
CA GLU A 167 3.52 11.44 3.93
C GLU A 167 2.24 11.45 4.77
N PHE A 168 1.65 10.29 5.02
CA PHE A 168 0.51 10.17 5.93
C PHE A 168 0.85 10.67 7.34
N ARG A 169 2.02 10.31 7.88
CA ARG A 169 2.50 10.81 9.18
C ARG A 169 2.61 12.34 9.17
N ARG A 170 3.22 12.90 8.12
CA ARG A 170 3.37 14.34 7.95
C ARG A 170 2.02 15.06 7.98
N LEU A 171 1.04 14.54 7.24
CA LEU A 171 -0.34 15.08 7.24
C LEU A 171 -0.96 15.00 8.64
N ALA A 172 -0.86 13.85 9.31
CA ALA A 172 -1.45 13.62 10.64
C ALA A 172 -0.75 14.39 11.77
N ALA A 173 0.50 14.83 11.58
CA ALA A 173 1.19 15.71 12.53
C ALA A 173 0.59 17.12 12.56
N THR A 174 0.04 17.58 11.42
CA THR A 174 -0.58 18.91 11.29
C THR A 174 -2.10 18.91 11.37
N ASP A 175 -2.75 17.76 11.23
CA ASP A 175 -4.20 17.59 11.28
C ASP A 175 -4.60 16.73 12.49
N THR A 176 -4.93 17.40 13.60
CA THR A 176 -5.34 16.74 14.85
C THR A 176 -6.60 15.89 14.69
N GLU A 177 -7.48 16.27 13.79
CA GLU A 177 -8.72 15.56 13.48
C GLU A 177 -8.42 14.30 12.64
N LEU A 178 -7.44 14.34 11.73
CA LEU A 178 -6.95 13.14 11.05
C LEU A 178 -6.35 12.13 12.04
N ARG A 179 -5.57 12.60 13.02
CA ARG A 179 -5.01 11.76 14.09
C ARG A 179 -6.11 11.14 14.94
N SER A 180 -7.12 11.92 15.35
CA SER A 180 -8.29 11.43 16.08
C SER A 180 -9.03 10.31 15.31
N ARG A 181 -9.21 10.49 14.00
CA ARG A 181 -9.82 9.47 13.14
C ARG A 181 -8.97 8.22 13.00
N PHE A 182 -7.64 8.35 12.95
CA PHE A 182 -6.76 7.20 12.94
C PHE A 182 -6.99 6.33 14.17
N MET A 183 -7.00 6.95 15.34
CA MET A 183 -7.27 6.28 16.61
C MET A 183 -8.64 5.58 16.59
N LYS A 184 -9.68 6.29 16.14
CA LYS A 184 -11.05 5.76 16.07
C LYS A 184 -11.22 4.59 15.11
N TYR A 185 -10.56 4.62 13.95
CA TYR A 185 -10.86 3.69 12.85
C TYR A 185 -9.88 2.55 12.66
N ILE A 186 -8.68 2.67 13.24
CA ILE A 186 -7.60 1.70 13.08
C ILE A 186 -7.18 1.12 14.42
N VAL A 187 -6.90 1.95 15.42
CA VAL A 187 -6.30 1.46 16.68
C VAL A 187 -7.29 0.66 17.52
N VAL A 188 -8.61 0.87 17.34
CA VAL A 188 -9.68 0.26 18.14
C VAL A 188 -9.33 0.38 19.63
N THR A 189 -9.61 1.54 20.20
CA THR A 189 -9.56 1.71 21.66
C THR A 189 -10.70 0.90 22.26
N ASP A 190 -10.38 -0.24 22.86
CA ASP A 190 -11.25 -0.94 23.81
C ASP A 190 -11.61 -0.05 25.01
#